data_AF-A0A058ZAM8-F1
#
_entry.id   AF-A0A058ZAM8-F1
#
_cell.length_a   1.000
_cell.length_b   1.000
_cell.length_c   1.000
_cell.angle_alpha   90.00
_cell.angle_beta   90.00
_cell.angle_gamma   90.00
#
_symmetry.space_group_name_H-M   'P 1'
#
loop_
_entity.id
_entity.type
_entity.pdbx_description
1 polymer ?
#
loop_
_entity_poly.entity_id
_entity_poly.type
_entity_poly.pdbx_seq_one_letter_code
_entity_poly.pdbx_strand_id
1 'polypeptide(L)' 'GNLLNYKSCDEVWQLTVKDAVFRGTDSAAGQQDGTPPPSAGGPGTPLTISCLQIVAVPVPPNFRPAN' A
#
# COMPACT_ATOMS: atom_id res chain seq x y z
N GLY A 1 7.14 -10.64 -4.40
CA GLY A 1 5.74 -11.09 -4.30
C GLY A 1 5.49 -12.15 -5.36
N ASN A 2 5.01 -13.31 -4.96
CA ASN A 2 4.61 -14.41 -5.82
C ASN A 2 3.08 -14.55 -5.75
N LEU A 3 2.37 -14.36 -6.87
CA LEU A 3 0.92 -14.49 -6.92
C LEU A 3 0.54 -15.97 -6.85
N LEU A 4 -0.08 -16.38 -5.75
CA LEU A 4 -0.47 -17.78 -5.52
C LEU A 4 -1.86 -18.09 -6.08
N ASN A 5 -2.80 -17.16 -5.91
CA ASN A 5 -4.19 -17.32 -6.32
C ASN A 5 -4.79 -15.96 -6.67
N TYR A 6 -5.74 -15.95 -7.62
CA TYR A 6 -6.56 -14.79 -7.90
C TYR A 6 -7.98 -15.22 -8.29
N LYS A 7 -8.96 -14.39 -7.95
CA LYS A 7 -10.36 -14.52 -8.38
C LYS A 7 -10.91 -13.15 -8.71
N SER A 8 -11.70 -13.06 -9.77
CA SER A 8 -12.53 -11.90 -10.07
C SER A 8 -14.01 -12.31 -10.13
N CYS A 9 -14.87 -11.48 -9.54
CA CYS A 9 -16.33 -11.62 -9.58
C CYS A 9 -16.94 -10.25 -9.31
N ASP A 10 -17.98 -9.85 -10.06
CA ASP A 10 -18.68 -8.58 -9.86
C ASP A 10 -17.74 -7.37 -9.77
N GLU A 11 -16.75 -7.33 -10.67
CA GLU A 11 -15.71 -6.28 -10.72
C GLU A 11 -14.80 -6.18 -9.47
N VAL A 12 -14.97 -7.08 -8.50
CA VAL A 12 -14.10 -7.24 -7.33
C VAL A 12 -12.97 -8.22 -7.65
N TRP A 13 -11.75 -7.85 -7.28
CA TRP A 13 -10.55 -8.68 -7.41
C TRP A 13 -10.06 -9.15 -6.05
N GLN A 14 -9.81 -10.44 -5.92
CA GLN A 14 -9.18 -11.05 -4.75
C GLN A 14 -7.86 -11.67 -5.19
N LEU A 15 -6.77 -11.35 -4.49
CA LEU A 15 -5.44 -11.87 -4.77
C LEU A 15 -4.79 -12.40 -3.48
N THR A 16 -4.06 -13.51 -3.60
CA THR A 16 -3.19 -14.04 -2.54
C THR A 16 -1.75 -13.98 -3.02
N VAL A 17 -0.92 -13.21 -2.32
CA VAL A 17 0.49 -12.97 -2.68
C VAL A 17 1.38 -13.51 -1.57
N LYS A 18 2.32 -14.39 -1.90
CA LYS A 18 3.39 -14.83 -0.99
C LYS A 18 4.60 -13.91 -1.11
N ASP A 19 5.35 -13.73 -0.02
CA ASP A 19 6.62 -13.01 -0.02
C ASP A 19 6.48 -11.62 -0.68
N ALA A 20 5.42 -10.91 -0.32
CA ALA A 20 5.12 -9.56 -0.79
C ALA A 20 6.12 -8.58 -0.19
N VAL A 21 6.57 -7.61 -0.97
CA VAL A 21 7.51 -6.57 -0.50
C VAL A 21 6.86 -5.21 -0.76
N PHE A 22 6.47 -4.54 0.32
CA PHE A 22 5.97 -3.18 0.29
C PHE A 22 7.13 -2.21 0.33
N ARG A 23 7.26 -1.40 -0.71
CA ARG A 23 8.21 -0.29 -0.78
C ARG A 23 7.39 0.97 -0.54
N GLY A 24 7.33 1.45 0.70
CA GLY A 24 6.74 2.75 0.97
C GLY A 24 7.56 3.82 0.26
N THR A 25 6.91 4.71 -0.48
CA THR A 25 7.58 5.81 -1.20
C THR A 25 7.59 7.12 -0.41
N ASP A 26 7.07 7.11 0.82
CA ASP A 26 6.69 8.32 1.51
C ASP A 26 6.73 8.12 3.04
N SER A 27 7.93 8.31 3.62
CA SER A 27 8.09 8.62 5.04
C SER A 27 7.74 10.09 5.28
N ALA A 28 6.47 10.47 5.08
CA ALA A 28 6.01 11.85 5.29
C ALA A 28 4.65 11.88 5.99
N ALA A 29 4.57 11.36 7.22
CA ALA A 29 3.42 11.63 8.09
C ALA A 29 3.84 11.51 9.56
N GLY A 30 4.33 12.61 10.14
CA GLY A 30 4.64 12.65 11.56
C GLY A 30 5.43 13.85 12.08
N GLN A 31 5.23 15.07 11.59
CA GLN A 31 5.62 16.27 12.35
C GLN A 31 4.58 17.38 12.19
N GLN A 32 3.67 17.48 13.16
CA GLN A 32 2.90 18.68 13.45
C GLN A 32 3.66 19.56 14.47
N ASP A 33 4.85 20.04 14.13
CA ASP A 33 5.41 21.19 14.87
C ASP A 33 6.46 21.94 14.04
N GLY A 34 5.99 22.78 13.11
CA GLY A 34 6.65 24.01 12.64
C GLY A 34 8.07 23.98 12.05
N THR A 35 8.79 22.85 12.08
CA THR A 35 10.14 22.70 11.55
C THR A 35 10.09 21.60 10.50
N PRO A 36 10.47 21.84 9.24
CA PRO A 36 10.60 20.74 8.29
C PRO A 36 11.60 19.74 8.89
N PRO A 37 11.25 18.44 9.03
CA PRO A 37 12.23 17.46 9.46
C PRO A 37 13.41 17.56 8.49
N PRO A 38 14.67 17.58 8.98
CA PRO A 38 15.82 17.50 8.10
C PRO A 38 15.59 16.29 7.21
N SER A 39 15.56 16.51 5.89
CA SER A 39 15.21 15.53 4.86
C SER A 39 15.37 14.10 5.38
N ALA A 40 14.26 13.44 5.71
CA ALA A 40 14.28 12.07 6.17
C ALA A 40 14.87 11.23 5.04
N GLY A 41 16.16 10.98 5.17
CA GLY A 41 16.99 10.33 4.19
C GLY A 41 16.52 8.91 3.97
N GLY A 42 16.52 8.53 2.70
CA GLY A 42 16.53 7.15 2.27
C GLY A 42 15.15 6.59 1.86
N PRO A 43 15.13 5.68 0.88
CA PRO A 43 13.94 4.89 0.58
C PRO A 43 13.50 4.17 1.86
N GLY A 44 12.22 4.27 2.22
CA GLY A 44 11.68 3.56 3.39
C GLY A 44 12.07 2.08 3.35
N THR A 45 12.48 1.52 4.49
CA THR A 45 12.88 0.11 4.58
C THR A 45 11.76 -0.77 4.03
N PRO A 46 12.02 -1.62 3.02
CA PRO A 46 10.99 -2.47 2.46
C PRO A 46 10.41 -3.40 3.52
N LEU A 47 9.09 -3.38 3.69
CA LEU A 47 8.39 -4.32 4.56
C LEU A 47 8.10 -5.60 3.79
N THR A 48 8.58 -6.73 4.28
CA THR A 48 8.31 -8.05 3.68
C THR A 48 7.18 -8.74 4.43
N ILE A 49 6.14 -9.16 3.70
CA ILE A 49 4.98 -9.88 4.22
C ILE A 49 4.96 -11.28 3.60
N SER A 50 5.03 -12.32 4.43
CA SER A 50 5.08 -13.71 3.96
C SER A 50 3.81 -14.14 3.22
N CYS A 51 2.63 -13.68 3.63
CA CYS A 51 1.37 -13.91 2.93
C CYS A 51 0.46 -12.68 3.04
N LEU A 52 0.05 -12.13 1.90
CA LEU A 52 -0.79 -10.95 1.76
C LEU A 52 -2.05 -11.31 0.99
N GLN A 53 -3.22 -10.99 1.55
CA GLN A 53 -4.49 -11.06 0.85
C GLN A 53 -4.94 -9.65 0.46
N ILE A 54 -5.21 -9.43 -0.82
CA ILE A 54 -5.67 -8.16 -1.37
C ILE A 54 -7.10 -8.33 -1.85
N VAL A 55 -7.99 -7.41 -1.47
CA VAL A 55 -9.35 -7.29 -2.03
C VAL A 55 -9.46 -5.89 -2.63
N ALA A 56 -9.53 -5.80 -3.95
CA ALA A 56 -9.72 -4.55 -4.68
C ALA A 56 -11.16 -4.47 -5.19
N VAL A 57 -11.84 -3.38 -4.86
CA VAL A 57 -13.21 -3.08 -5.30
C VAL A 57 -13.17 -1.93 -6.31
N PRO A 58 -14.16 -1.83 -7.21
CA PRO A 58 -14.28 -0.68 -8.10
C PRO A 58 -14.34 0.62 -7.30
N VAL A 59 -13.55 1.61 -7.72
CA VAL A 59 -13.60 2.94 -7.14
C VAL A 59 -14.85 3.63 -7.68
N PRO A 60 -15.80 4.06 -6.82
CA PRO A 60 -16.94 4.84 -7.28
C PRO A 60 -16.48 6.11 -8.01
N PRO A 61 -17.19 6.57 -9.06
CA PRO A 61 -16.77 7.74 -9.85
C PRO A 61 -16.52 9.02 -9.04
N ASN A 62 -17.13 9.13 -7.86
CA ASN A 62 -17.04 10.29 -6.98
C ASN A 62 -16.17 10.06 -5.74
N PHE A 63 -15.45 8.94 -5.66
CA PHE A 63 -14.58 8.67 -4.53
C PHE A 63 -13.43 9.68 -4.48
N ARG A 64 -13.29 10.35 -3.34
CA ARG A 64 -12.15 11.21 -3.01
C ARG A 64 -11.48 10.59 -1.79
N PRO A 65 -10.18 10.24 -1.85
CA PRO A 65 -9.45 9.82 -0.66
C PRO A 65 -9.59 10.87 0.45
N ALA A 66 -9.84 10.43 1.68
CA ALA A 66 -9.75 11.32 2.83
C ALA A 66 -8.28 11.68 3.04
N ASN A 67 -7.98 12.98 2.98
CA ASN A 67 -6.66 13.51 3.34
C ASN A 67 -6.47 13.52 4.86
#